data_AF-A0A0M9DIW6-F1
#
_entry.id   AF-A0A0M9DIW6-F1
#
_cell.length_a   1.000
_cell.length_b   1.000
_cell.length_c   1.000
_cell.angle_alpha   90.00
_cell.angle_beta   90.00
_cell.angle_gamma   90.00
#
_symmetry.space_group_name_H-M   'P 1'
#
loop_
_entity.id
_entity.type
_entity.pdbx_description
1 polymer ?
#
loop_
_entity_poly.entity_id
_entity_poly.type
_entity_poly.pdbx_seq_one_letter_code
_entity_poly.pdbx_strand_id
1 'polypeptide(L)' 'MTLANIKVKIKEGAFPVRYKGERFLVGQELTIDEKHFNGAIMEQLAVTEEPKKPASRTKKTTESE' A
#
# COMPACT_ATOMS: atom_id res chain seq x y z
N MET A 1 -20.44 4.35 7.35
CA MET A 1 -19.83 3.90 6.09
C MET A 1 -18.41 3.48 6.42
N THR A 2 -18.12 2.19 6.42
CA THR A 2 -16.77 1.64 6.61
C THR A 2 -15.94 2.00 5.38
N LEU A 3 -14.92 2.85 5.55
CA LEU A 3 -13.96 3.15 4.49
C LEU A 3 -13.15 1.88 4.22
N ALA A 4 -13.46 1.19 3.12
CA ALA A 4 -12.68 0.04 2.69
C ALA A 4 -11.33 0.54 2.15
N ASN A 5 -10.26 -0.04 2.69
CA ASN A 5 -8.90 0.18 2.21
C ASN A 5 -8.62 -0.89 1.15
N ILE A 6 -8.00 -0.48 0.04
CA ILE A 6 -7.62 -1.41 -1.02
C ILE A 6 -6.10 -1.39 -1.18
N LYS A 7 -5.53 -2.57 -1.39
CA LYS A 7 -4.12 -2.73 -1.72
C LYS A 7 -3.98 -2.64 -3.23
N VAL A 8 -3.16 -1.70 -3.67
CA VAL A 8 -2.93 -1.42 -5.09
C VAL A 8 -1.45 -1.42 -5.39
N LYS A 9 -1.09 -1.68 -6.65
CA LYS A 9 0.26 -1.60 -7.18
C LYS A 9 0.33 -0.53 -8.26
N ILE A 10 1.39 0.27 -8.27
CA ILE A 10 1.57 1.28 -9.32
C ILE A 10 1.99 0.60 -10.62
N LYS A 11 1.23 0.81 -11.70
CA LYS A 11 1.47 0.20 -13.02
C LYS A 11 2.80 0.65 -13.61
N GLU A 12 3.44 -0.25 -14.35
CA GLU A 12 4.63 0.07 -15.12
C GLU A 12 4.31 1.12 -16.19
N GLY A 13 5.05 2.24 -16.21
CA GLY A 13 4.79 3.40 -17.07
C GLY A 13 3.94 4.51 -16.44
N ALA A 14 3.41 4.31 -15.22
CA ALA A 14 2.72 5.36 -14.49
C ALA A 14 3.70 6.34 -13.81
N PHE A 15 3.23 7.55 -13.51
CA PHE A 15 4.00 8.49 -12.69
C PHE A 15 4.02 8.04 -11.21
N PRO A 16 5.12 8.30 -10.47
CA PRO A 16 5.19 8.07 -9.04
C PRO A 16 4.03 8.74 -8.30
N VAL A 17 3.34 7.97 -7.47
CA VAL A 17 2.16 8.46 -6.74
C VAL A 17 2.59 9.03 -5.40
N ARG A 18 1.96 10.12 -4.98
CA ARG A 18 2.07 10.62 -3.61
C ARG A 18 0.79 10.33 -2.86
N TYR A 19 0.89 9.65 -1.73
CA TYR A 19 -0.25 9.33 -0.88
C TYR A 19 0.12 9.52 0.60
N LYS A 20 -0.72 10.26 1.34
CA LYS A 20 -0.50 10.61 2.76
C LYS A 20 0.89 11.19 3.08
N GLY A 21 1.49 11.90 2.12
CA GLY A 21 2.83 12.52 2.27
C GLY A 21 3.99 11.60 1.89
N GLU A 22 3.74 10.32 1.63
CA GLU A 22 4.75 9.38 1.14
C GLU A 22 4.72 9.29 -0.38
N ARG A 23 5.89 9.04 -1.00
CA ARG A 23 6.04 8.86 -2.43
C ARG A 23 6.25 7.38 -2.73
N PHE A 24 5.39 6.83 -3.58
CA PHE A 24 5.43 5.46 -4.05
C PHE A 24 5.90 5.42 -5.50
N LEU A 25 6.87 4.56 -5.78
CA LEU A 25 7.42 4.37 -7.12
C LEU A 25 6.64 3.32 -7.90
N VAL A 26 6.83 3.32 -9.21
CA VAL A 26 6.33 2.29 -10.12
C VAL A 26 6.70 0.90 -9.61
N GLY A 27 5.74 -0.03 -9.66
CA GLY A 27 5.90 -1.39 -9.16
C GLY A 27 5.76 -1.54 -7.64
N GLN A 28 5.72 -0.45 -6.87
CA GLN A 28 5.45 -0.53 -5.43
C GLN A 28 3.97 -0.74 -5.14
N GLU A 29 3.73 -1.47 -4.05
CA GLU A 29 2.39 -1.71 -3.51
C GLU A 29 2.10 -0.71 -2.39
N LEU A 30 0.89 -0.16 -2.38
CA LEU A 30 0.42 0.72 -1.32
C LEU A 30 -1.04 0.43 -1.00
N THR A 31 -1.42 0.75 0.23
CA THR A 31 -2.81 0.65 0.67
C THR A 31 -3.44 2.04 0.65
N ILE A 32 -4.45 2.22 -0.19
CA ILE A 32 -5.19 3.48 -0.34
C ILE A 32 -6.65 3.28 0.02
N ASP A 33 -7.34 4.37 0.36
CA ASP A 33 -8.80 4.30 0.45
C ASP A 33 -9.37 4.01 -0.95
N GLU A 34 -10.44 3.22 -1.03
CA GLU A 34 -11.10 2.90 -2.31
C GLU A 34 -11.45 4.14 -3.15
N LYS A 35 -11.83 5.24 -2.50
CA LYS A 35 -12.13 6.54 -3.14
C LYS A 35 -10.93 7.17 -3.88
N HIS A 36 -9.70 6.78 -3.54
CA HIS A 36 -8.47 7.29 -4.17
C HIS A 36 -7.95 6.35 -5.27
N PHE A 37 -8.67 5.26 -5.56
CA PHE A 37 -8.28 4.32 -6.59
C PHE A 37 -8.34 4.95 -7.98
N ASN A 38 -7.28 4.72 -8.76
CA ASN A 38 -7.24 5.12 -10.16
C ASN A 38 -6.77 3.97 -11.04
N GLY A 39 -7.70 3.27 -11.68
CA GLY A 39 -7.42 2.13 -12.55
C GLY A 39 -6.54 2.42 -13.78
N ALA A 40 -6.31 3.70 -14.12
CA ALA A 40 -5.40 4.08 -15.20
C ALA A 40 -3.93 3.95 -14.80
N ILE A 41 -3.60 4.26 -13.54
CA ILE A 41 -2.21 4.29 -13.04
C ILE A 41 -1.93 3.24 -11.95
N MET A 42 -2.97 2.67 -11.35
CA MET A 42 -2.90 1.68 -10.30
C MET A 42 -3.58 0.39 -10.76
N GLU A 43 -3.07 -0.72 -10.26
CA GLU A 43 -3.62 -2.06 -10.39
C GLU A 43 -4.09 -2.52 -9.02
N GLN A 44 -5.36 -2.92 -8.90
CA GLN A 44 -5.91 -3.41 -7.64
C GLN A 44 -5.44 -4.85 -7.40
N LEU A 45 -4.71 -5.08 -6.31
CA LEU A 45 -4.23 -6.40 -5.94
C LEU A 45 -5.22 -7.12 -5.02
N ALA A 46 -5.76 -6.42 -4.03
CA ALA A 46 -6.71 -7.00 -3.07
C ALA A 46 -7.55 -5.91 -2.39
N VAL A 47 -8.83 -6.20 -2.12
CA VAL A 47 -9.65 -5.41 -1.20
C VAL A 47 -9.25 -5.81 0.22
N THR A 48 -8.70 -4.87 0.99
CA THR A 48 -8.39 -5.08 2.40
C THR A 48 -9.52 -4.47 3.23
N GLU A 49 -10.64 -5.19 3.36
CA GLU A 49 -11.57 -4.91 4.45
C GLU A 49 -10.82 -5.21 5.75
N GLU A 50 -10.28 -4.20 6.44
CA GLU A 50 -9.52 -4.42 7.67
C GLU A 50 -10.30 -5.32 8.66
N PRO A 51 -9.84 -6.53 9.03
CA PRO A 51 -9.99 -6.97 10.39
C PRO A 51 -8.73 -6.50 11.13
N LYS A 52 -8.91 -5.58 12.07
CA LYS A 52 -7.96 -5.24 13.14
C LYS A 52 -6.91 -6.36 13.38
N LYS A 53 -5.68 -6.19 12.91
CA LYS A 53 -4.48 -6.67 13.62
C LYS A 53 -3.19 -6.14 13.01
N PRO A 54 -2.33 -5.47 13.80
CA PRO A 54 -1.00 -5.08 13.38
C PRO A 54 -0.14 -6.32 13.21
N ALA A 55 0.54 -6.46 12.08
CA ALA A 55 1.69 -7.33 11.96
C ALA A 55 2.86 -6.73 12.75
N SER A 56 2.74 -6.72 14.09
CA SER A 56 3.89 -6.56 14.97
C SER A 56 4.63 -7.89 14.99
N ARG A 57 5.74 -7.95 14.25
CA ARG A 57 6.84 -8.83 14.61
C ARG A 57 8.16 -8.07 14.44
N THR A 58 8.36 -7.08 15.31
CA THR A 58 9.70 -6.63 15.67
C THR A 58 10.41 -7.72 16.47
N LYS A 59 11.61 -8.13 16.04
CA LYS A 59 12.77 -8.61 16.83
C LYS A 59 13.76 -9.22 15.82
N LYS A 60 15.06 -8.94 15.79
CA LYS A 60 15.94 -8.07 16.57
C LYS A 60 17.29 -8.04 15.81
N THR A 61 17.95 -6.89 15.80
CA THR A 61 19.41 -6.64 15.72
C THR A 61 20.35 -7.82 15.43
N THR A 62 21.12 -7.67 14.34
CA THR A 62 22.48 -8.19 14.18
C THR A 62 23.40 -7.68 15.29
N GLU A 63 23.97 -8.59 16.07
CA GLU A 63 25.23 -8.38 16.78
C GLU A 63 25.96 -9.74 16.75
N SER A 64 27.08 -9.77 16.04
CA SER A 64 27.99 -10.91 15.97
C SER A 64 29.18 -10.59 16.86
N GLU A 65 29.44 -11.46 17.83
CA GLU A 65 30.75 -11.60 18.48
C GLU A 65 31.32 -12.96 18.08
#